data_AF-A0AA41Q729-F1
#
_entry.id   AF-A0AA41Q729-F1
#
_cell.length_a   1.000
_cell.length_b   1.000
_cell.length_c   1.000
_cell.angle_alpha   90.00
_cell.angle_beta   90.00
_cell.angle_gamma   90.00
#
_symmetry.space_group_name_H-M   'P 1'
#
loop_
_entity.id
_entity.type
_entity.pdbx_description
1 polymer ?
#
loop_
_entity_poly.entity_id
_entity_poly.type
_entity_poly.pdbx_seq_one_letter_code
_entity_poly.pdbx_strand_id
1 'polypeptide(L)'
;MRPSRPGDTAERLAALDLPSPLTLPKLQAAVSARRGRPLTVLPIPYEADAGRPFGAWLPQADRDVIYYEPATSPAHRTHIVLHEIAHILCGHTAAEWCLVNLFPDIDADVVRAMFRQKWADPREHEAELLAEQLRELIEHPEPAPAFGAGPRAADPGGPVAGGRPAGGTSIPLDLLCLVPLSLALGAHHPPSPHGGSPASAAPASDRIRAGRLAVQIRDTTVCLRRYVDQTHWAAANRHLAAAGFSGDRLAAATEAAWMRIAIGRARRGVPPAAPKRLPTHGGTTMAEDIACLRRIAAAYRSAPVAEAAAAVH
;
A
#
# COMPACT_ATOMS: atom_id res chain seq x y z
N MET A 1 19.64 15.00 11.87
CA MET A 1 19.52 13.55 11.58
C MET A 1 19.69 13.39 10.07
N ARG A 2 20.71 12.68 9.59
CA ARG A 2 20.90 12.45 8.15
C ARG A 2 19.85 11.44 7.66
N PRO A 3 19.26 11.59 6.47
CA PRO A 3 18.38 10.57 5.90
C PRO A 3 19.18 9.28 5.70
N SER A 4 18.62 8.16 6.15
CA SER A 4 19.20 6.83 5.99
C SER A 4 19.32 6.49 4.50
N ARG A 5 20.47 5.94 4.10
CA ARG A 5 20.67 5.48 2.71
C ARG A 5 19.97 4.13 2.53
N PRO A 6 19.57 3.74 1.30
CA PRO A 6 18.96 2.43 1.03
C PRO A 6 19.77 1.20 1.52
N GLY A 7 21.07 1.34 1.79
CA GLY A 7 21.89 0.28 2.41
C GLY A 7 21.60 0.06 3.89
N ASP A 8 21.10 1.06 4.61
CA ASP A 8 20.83 1.00 6.06
C ASP A 8 19.63 0.07 6.36
N THR A 9 18.58 0.06 5.52
CA THR A 9 17.43 -0.84 5.74
C THR A 9 17.78 -2.31 5.47
N ALA A 10 18.62 -2.60 4.48
CA ALA A 10 19.09 -3.96 4.19
C ALA A 10 20.00 -4.50 5.30
N GLU A 11 20.90 -3.67 5.84
CA GLU A 11 21.73 -4.02 6.99
C GLU A 11 20.88 -4.29 8.25
N ARG A 12 19.85 -3.47 8.49
CA ARG A 12 18.89 -3.69 9.59
C ARG A 12 18.13 -5.00 9.44
N LEU A 13 17.69 -5.35 8.23
CA LEU A 13 17.05 -6.63 7.96
C LEU A 13 17.98 -7.81 8.24
N ALA A 14 19.23 -7.73 7.81
CA ALA A 14 20.23 -8.76 8.07
C ALA A 14 20.49 -8.93 9.59
N ALA A 15 20.40 -7.85 10.36
CA ALA A 15 20.59 -7.86 11.82
C ALA A 15 19.38 -8.36 12.63
N LEU A 16 18.26 -8.73 11.98
CA LEU A 16 17.02 -9.13 12.65
C LEU A 16 16.86 -10.64 12.86
N ASP A 17 17.82 -11.45 12.39
CA ASP A 17 17.78 -12.93 12.46
C ASP A 17 16.38 -13.48 12.11
N LEU A 18 15.88 -13.06 10.95
CA LEU A 18 14.50 -13.31 10.55
C LEU A 18 14.31 -14.79 10.18
N PRO A 19 13.22 -15.43 10.63
CA PRO A 19 12.96 -16.83 10.31
C PRO A 19 12.64 -17.00 8.82
N SER A 20 13.14 -18.08 8.23
CA SER A 20 12.83 -18.50 6.85
C SER A 20 11.99 -19.79 6.84
N PRO A 21 10.86 -19.87 6.09
CA PRO A 21 10.22 -18.78 5.37
C PRO A 21 9.58 -17.77 6.34
N LEU A 22 9.67 -16.49 5.97
CA LEU A 22 9.10 -15.39 6.77
C LEU A 22 7.59 -15.34 6.57
N THR A 23 6.84 -15.14 7.66
CA THR A 23 5.42 -14.84 7.64
C THR A 23 5.14 -13.67 8.56
N LEU A 24 4.04 -12.96 8.36
CA LEU A 24 3.67 -11.85 9.23
C LEU A 24 3.59 -12.26 10.73
N PRO A 25 2.98 -13.40 11.12
CA PRO A 25 3.01 -13.86 12.51
C PRO A 25 4.42 -14.15 13.03
N LYS A 26 5.30 -14.74 12.21
CA LYS A 26 6.69 -15.01 12.60
C LYS A 26 7.48 -13.71 12.79
N LEU A 27 7.27 -12.72 11.93
CA LEU A 27 7.85 -11.39 12.08
C LEU A 27 7.37 -10.71 13.37
N GLN A 28 6.08 -10.75 13.67
CA GLN A 28 5.53 -10.20 14.92
C GLN A 28 6.14 -10.87 16.16
N ALA A 29 6.33 -12.20 16.13
CA ALA A 29 6.98 -12.93 17.20
C ALA A 29 8.45 -12.51 17.38
N ALA A 30 9.20 -12.37 16.29
CA ALA A 30 10.59 -11.91 16.32
C ALA A 30 10.71 -10.48 16.88
N VAL A 31 9.84 -9.57 16.47
CA VAL A 31 9.78 -8.19 16.99
C VAL A 31 9.42 -8.19 18.49
N SER A 32 8.43 -8.99 18.89
CA SER A 32 8.02 -9.12 20.30
C SER A 32 9.17 -9.60 21.18
N ALA A 33 9.88 -10.66 20.73
CA ALA A 33 11.02 -11.22 21.44
C ALA A 33 12.16 -10.19 21.58
N ARG A 34 12.47 -9.47 20.51
CA ARG A 34 13.51 -8.43 20.51
C ARG A 34 13.19 -7.26 21.45
N ARG A 35 11.92 -6.89 21.55
CA ARG A 35 11.48 -5.80 22.45
C ARG A 35 11.24 -6.23 23.90
N GLY A 36 11.21 -7.53 24.17
CA GLY A 36 10.85 -8.08 25.48
C GLY A 36 9.42 -7.74 25.90
N ARG A 37 8.52 -7.48 24.94
CA ARG A 37 7.09 -7.19 25.20
C ARG A 37 6.20 -7.72 24.07
N PRO A 38 4.94 -8.12 24.35
CA PRO A 38 4.03 -8.60 23.32
C PRO A 38 3.71 -7.52 22.28
N LEU A 39 3.65 -7.90 20.99
CA LEU A 39 3.13 -7.08 19.90
C LEU A 39 1.76 -7.62 19.46
N THR A 40 0.72 -6.80 19.59
CA THR A 40 -0.66 -7.15 19.19
C THR A 40 -1.11 -6.33 18.00
N VAL A 41 -1.83 -6.94 17.06
CA VAL A 41 -2.39 -6.24 15.89
C VAL A 41 -3.92 -6.21 15.98
N LEU A 42 -4.50 -5.01 15.93
CA LEU A 42 -5.95 -4.79 16.08
C LEU A 42 -6.51 -3.92 14.96
N PRO A 43 -7.76 -4.12 14.51
CA PRO A 43 -8.40 -3.16 13.63
C PRO A 43 -8.65 -1.84 14.38
N ILE A 44 -8.56 -0.71 13.68
CA ILE A 44 -9.04 0.58 14.21
C ILE A 44 -10.54 0.44 14.50
N PRO A 45 -11.03 0.81 15.71
CA PRO A 45 -12.44 0.78 16.03
C PRO A 45 -13.23 1.74 15.13
N TYR A 46 -14.34 1.25 14.58
CA TYR A 46 -15.09 1.81 13.43
C TYR A 46 -15.82 3.15 13.66
N GLU A 47 -15.56 3.86 14.76
CA GLU A 47 -16.21 5.12 15.14
C GLU A 47 -15.27 6.33 15.05
N ALA A 48 -14.09 6.13 14.49
CA ALA A 48 -13.00 7.09 14.59
C ALA A 48 -13.00 8.06 13.38
N ASP A 49 -13.27 9.34 13.65
CA ASP A 49 -13.45 10.43 12.70
C ASP A 49 -12.32 10.66 11.67
N ALA A 50 -12.66 11.46 10.65
CA ALA A 50 -11.87 11.78 9.47
C ALA A 50 -10.44 12.28 9.78
N GLY A 51 -9.44 11.70 9.09
CA GLY A 51 -8.05 12.15 9.16
C GLY A 51 -7.14 11.33 10.08
N ARG A 52 -7.49 10.07 10.36
CA ARG A 52 -6.61 9.13 11.05
C ARG A 52 -5.61 8.45 10.11
N PRO A 53 -4.43 8.05 10.61
CA PRO A 53 -3.47 7.29 9.82
C PRO A 53 -4.03 5.90 9.48
N PHE A 54 -3.60 5.33 8.35
CA PHE A 54 -4.05 4.00 7.89
C PHE A 54 -3.65 2.88 8.85
N GLY A 55 -2.55 3.08 9.57
CA GLY A 55 -2.12 2.27 10.70
C GLY A 55 -1.54 3.15 11.79
N ALA A 56 -1.35 2.57 12.96
CA ALA A 56 -0.66 3.24 14.05
C ALA A 56 -0.05 2.23 15.01
N TRP A 57 1.24 2.31 15.23
CA TRP A 57 1.89 1.68 16.38
C TRP A 57 1.77 2.57 17.63
N LEU A 58 1.13 2.04 18.68
CA LEU A 58 0.98 2.64 20.00
C LEU A 58 1.64 1.75 21.07
N PRO A 59 2.76 2.18 21.67
CA PRO A 59 3.32 1.50 22.83
C PRO A 59 2.43 1.74 24.06
N GLN A 60 2.06 0.66 24.74
CA GLN A 60 1.37 0.66 26.04
C GLN A 60 2.34 0.25 27.15
N ALA A 61 1.87 0.28 28.41
CA ALA A 61 2.69 -0.03 29.57
C ALA A 61 3.27 -1.46 29.53
N ASP A 62 2.49 -2.42 29.03
CA ASP A 62 2.82 -3.86 29.06
C ASP A 62 2.96 -4.49 27.67
N ARG A 63 2.63 -3.78 26.59
CA ARG A 63 2.62 -4.30 25.20
C ARG A 63 2.78 -3.21 24.16
N ASP A 64 3.11 -3.60 22.94
CA ASP A 64 2.97 -2.78 21.76
C ASP A 64 1.66 -3.14 21.03
N VAL A 65 0.91 -2.15 20.58
CA VAL A 65 -0.31 -2.36 19.79
C VAL A 65 -0.17 -1.69 18.43
N ILE A 66 -0.34 -2.45 17.36
CA ILE A 66 -0.46 -1.93 15.99
C ILE A 66 -1.93 -1.93 15.60
N TYR A 67 -2.43 -0.75 15.25
CA TYR A 67 -3.73 -0.57 14.66
C TYR A 67 -3.63 -0.56 13.13
N TYR A 68 -4.65 -1.06 12.43
CA TYR A 68 -4.76 -1.00 10.98
C TYR A 68 -6.18 -0.64 10.52
N GLU A 69 -6.32 -0.01 9.35
CA GLU A 69 -7.60 0.31 8.72
C GLU A 69 -8.30 -0.97 8.23
N PRO A 70 -9.40 -1.41 8.88
CA PRO A 70 -10.07 -2.67 8.53
C PRO A 70 -10.77 -2.63 7.18
N ALA A 71 -11.07 -1.48 6.61
CA ALA A 71 -11.75 -1.36 5.33
C ALA A 71 -10.78 -1.50 4.12
N THR A 72 -9.63 -2.14 4.25
CA THR A 72 -8.64 -2.34 3.16
C THR A 72 -8.57 -3.80 2.68
N SER A 73 -7.95 -4.06 1.52
CA SER A 73 -7.71 -5.43 1.03
C SER A 73 -6.77 -6.18 1.98
N PRO A 74 -6.80 -7.52 2.08
CA PRO A 74 -5.88 -8.23 2.97
C PRO A 74 -4.39 -7.97 2.67
N ALA A 75 -4.04 -7.81 1.39
CA ALA A 75 -2.69 -7.41 0.99
C ALA A 75 -2.32 -6.01 1.50
N HIS A 76 -3.23 -5.04 1.39
CA HIS A 76 -3.00 -3.68 1.88
C HIS A 76 -2.97 -3.62 3.41
N ARG A 77 -3.82 -4.38 4.12
CA ARG A 77 -3.72 -4.55 5.59
C ARG A 77 -2.36 -5.08 6.01
N THR A 78 -1.88 -6.09 5.30
CA THR A 78 -0.55 -6.67 5.55
C THR A 78 0.51 -5.60 5.39
N HIS A 79 0.47 -4.81 4.31
CA HIS A 79 1.41 -3.70 4.11
C HIS A 79 1.34 -2.65 5.22
N ILE A 80 0.13 -2.23 5.63
CA ILE A 80 -0.07 -1.30 6.74
C ILE A 80 0.64 -1.83 8.00
N VAL A 81 0.42 -3.09 8.36
CA VAL A 81 1.06 -3.69 9.54
C VAL A 81 2.58 -3.75 9.39
N LEU A 82 3.09 -4.09 8.20
CA LEU A 82 4.53 -4.11 7.92
C LEU A 82 5.16 -2.72 8.03
N HIS A 83 4.46 -1.67 7.61
CA HIS A 83 4.87 -0.27 7.76
C HIS A 83 4.98 0.13 9.23
N GLU A 84 3.99 -0.22 10.06
CA GLU A 84 4.05 0.06 11.51
C GLU A 84 5.16 -0.76 12.21
N ILE A 85 5.39 -2.01 11.79
CA ILE A 85 6.54 -2.80 12.25
C ILE A 85 7.86 -2.15 11.81
N ALA A 86 7.93 -1.60 10.60
CA ALA A 86 9.13 -0.93 10.12
C ALA A 86 9.48 0.31 10.98
N HIS A 87 8.49 1.06 11.45
CA HIS A 87 8.73 2.14 12.43
C HIS A 87 9.37 1.62 13.73
N ILE A 88 8.90 0.49 14.25
CA ILE A 88 9.48 -0.17 15.42
C ILE A 88 10.94 -0.55 15.16
N LEU A 89 11.20 -1.22 14.04
CA LEU A 89 12.51 -1.75 13.68
C LEU A 89 13.53 -0.65 13.41
N CYS A 90 13.08 0.48 12.86
CA CYS A 90 13.91 1.65 12.62
C CYS A 90 14.14 2.52 13.87
N GLY A 91 13.55 2.16 15.02
CA GLY A 91 13.67 2.94 16.25
C GLY A 91 13.03 4.33 16.13
N HIS A 92 12.05 4.48 15.24
CA HIS A 92 11.28 5.72 15.17
C HIS A 92 10.48 5.90 16.44
N THR A 93 10.26 7.14 16.86
CA THR A 93 9.27 7.40 17.90
C THR A 93 7.89 7.06 17.34
N ALA A 94 7.07 6.37 18.14
CA ALA A 94 5.68 6.14 17.80
C ALA A 94 5.08 7.46 17.34
N ALA A 95 4.37 7.44 16.21
CA ALA A 95 3.99 8.66 15.52
C ALA A 95 3.38 9.65 16.51
N GLU A 96 4.10 10.75 16.81
CA GLU A 96 3.61 11.86 17.66
C GLU A 96 2.24 12.37 17.16
N TRP A 97 1.98 12.10 15.89
CA TRP A 97 0.72 12.18 15.16
C TRP A 97 -0.50 11.51 15.80
N CYS A 98 -0.33 10.39 16.53
CA CYS A 98 -1.45 9.75 17.22
C CYS A 98 -1.96 10.57 18.41
N LEU A 99 -1.07 11.34 19.07
CA LEU A 99 -1.46 12.21 20.18
C LEU A 99 -2.35 13.36 19.70
N VAL A 100 -2.18 13.81 18.46
CA VAL A 100 -3.00 14.86 17.83
C VAL A 100 -4.43 14.36 17.56
N ASN A 101 -4.62 13.08 17.26
CA ASN A 101 -5.93 12.47 16.99
C ASN A 101 -6.65 11.88 18.22
N LEU A 102 -6.09 12.05 19.43
CA LEU A 102 -6.81 11.85 20.69
C LEU A 102 -7.60 13.09 21.12
N PHE A 103 -7.47 14.21 20.39
CA PHE A 103 -8.23 15.43 20.61
C PHE A 103 -9.23 15.65 19.47
N PRO A 104 -10.55 15.52 19.71
CA PRO A 104 -11.59 15.66 18.69
C PRO A 104 -11.74 17.09 18.11
N ASP A 105 -11.04 18.08 18.67
CA ASP A 105 -11.18 19.50 18.33
C ASP A 105 -10.14 20.01 17.30
N ILE A 106 -9.34 19.13 16.68
CA ILE A 106 -8.32 19.54 15.73
C ILE A 106 -8.87 19.53 14.30
N ASP A 107 -8.77 20.69 13.64
CA ASP A 107 -9.28 20.94 12.29
C ASP A 107 -8.70 19.95 11.25
N ALA A 108 -9.57 19.37 10.43
CA ALA A 108 -9.24 18.43 9.36
C ALA A 108 -8.23 19.00 8.34
N ASP A 109 -8.13 20.32 8.17
CA ASP A 109 -7.14 20.97 7.31
C ASP A 109 -5.76 21.11 7.97
N VAL A 110 -5.70 21.19 9.30
CA VAL A 110 -4.45 21.05 10.07
C VAL A 110 -3.96 19.61 10.01
N VAL A 111 -4.86 18.64 10.20
CA VAL A 111 -4.60 17.21 10.00
C VAL A 111 -4.09 16.94 8.57
N ARG A 112 -4.71 17.55 7.55
CA ARG A 112 -4.27 17.45 6.14
C ARG A 112 -2.93 18.14 5.87
N ALA A 113 -2.66 19.28 6.49
CA ALA A 113 -1.38 19.97 6.40
C ALA A 113 -0.25 19.22 7.13
N MET A 114 -0.57 18.50 8.20
CA MET A 114 0.35 17.60 8.87
C MET A 114 0.58 16.32 8.06
N PHE A 115 -0.44 15.79 7.35
CA PHE A 115 -0.28 14.65 6.44
C PHE A 115 0.63 15.04 5.27
N ARG A 116 0.54 16.28 4.78
CA ARG A 116 1.47 16.85 3.80
C ARG A 116 2.93 16.78 4.25
N GLN A 117 3.20 17.06 5.53
CA GLN A 117 4.54 16.99 6.11
C GLN A 117 4.99 15.54 6.35
N LYS A 118 4.05 14.62 6.69
CA LYS A 118 4.29 13.18 6.85
C LYS A 118 4.98 12.57 5.62
N TRP A 119 4.51 12.87 4.42
CA TRP A 119 5.11 12.33 3.17
C TRP A 119 6.47 12.93 2.80
N ALA A 120 6.92 13.96 3.51
CA ALA A 120 8.26 14.55 3.37
C ALA A 120 9.23 14.09 4.47
N ASP A 121 8.77 13.32 5.45
CA ASP A 121 9.59 12.86 6.58
C ASP A 121 10.50 11.69 6.14
N PRO A 122 11.83 11.82 6.27
CA PRO A 122 12.75 10.72 6.01
C PRO A 122 12.42 9.44 6.79
N ARG A 123 11.81 9.55 7.98
CA ARG A 123 11.40 8.40 8.81
C ARG A 123 10.29 7.60 8.13
N GLU A 124 9.33 8.27 7.51
CA GLU A 124 8.23 7.62 6.78
C GLU A 124 8.74 6.95 5.51
N HIS A 125 9.68 7.59 4.82
CA HIS A 125 10.36 6.99 3.66
C HIS A 125 11.16 5.73 4.03
N GLU A 126 11.90 5.79 5.14
CA GLU A 126 12.68 4.67 5.65
C GLU A 126 11.78 3.51 6.09
N ALA A 127 10.68 3.80 6.80
CA ALA A 127 9.69 2.80 7.19
C ALA A 127 9.04 2.14 5.97
N GLU A 128 8.67 2.92 4.95
CA GLU A 128 8.07 2.41 3.72
C GLU A 128 9.03 1.49 2.94
N LEU A 129 10.30 1.88 2.81
CA LEU A 129 11.33 1.04 2.16
C LEU A 129 11.51 -0.31 2.86
N LEU A 130 11.59 -0.29 4.20
CA LEU A 130 11.75 -1.51 4.98
C LEU A 130 10.49 -2.39 4.91
N ALA A 131 9.30 -1.80 4.93
CA ALA A 131 8.03 -2.52 4.79
C ALA A 131 7.92 -3.23 3.44
N GLU A 132 8.35 -2.58 2.36
CA GLU A 132 8.39 -3.18 1.03
C GLU A 132 9.34 -4.37 0.96
N GLN A 133 10.53 -4.26 1.57
CA GLN A 133 11.50 -5.34 1.65
C GLN A 133 10.97 -6.52 2.47
N LEU A 134 10.32 -6.25 3.62
CA LEU A 134 9.69 -7.30 4.43
C LEU A 134 8.58 -8.02 3.69
N ARG A 135 7.74 -7.28 2.96
CA ARG A 135 6.67 -7.85 2.12
C ARG A 135 7.25 -8.74 1.03
N GLU A 136 8.32 -8.28 0.38
CA GLU A 136 9.05 -9.05 -0.64
C GLU A 136 9.54 -10.39 -0.08
N LEU A 137 10.14 -10.40 1.10
CA LEU A 137 10.60 -11.61 1.78
C LEU A 137 9.45 -12.57 2.18
N ILE A 138 8.27 -12.03 2.51
CA ILE A 138 7.09 -12.83 2.86
C ILE A 138 6.46 -13.46 1.62
N GLU A 139 6.31 -12.70 0.53
CA GLU A 139 5.64 -13.16 -0.69
C GLU A 139 6.55 -14.01 -1.59
N HIS A 140 7.86 -13.80 -1.50
CA HIS A 140 8.87 -14.50 -2.30
C HIS A 140 9.97 -15.04 -1.39
N PRO A 141 9.67 -16.07 -0.58
CA PRO A 141 10.70 -16.73 0.20
C PRO A 141 11.74 -17.32 -0.74
N GLU A 142 13.01 -16.96 -0.55
CA GLU A 142 14.12 -17.61 -1.25
C GLU A 142 13.99 -19.14 -1.08
N PRO A 143 14.17 -19.94 -2.16
CA PRO A 143 14.16 -21.38 -2.03
C PRO A 143 15.25 -21.79 -1.03
N ALA A 144 14.88 -22.62 -0.05
CA ALA A 144 15.86 -23.16 0.89
C ALA A 144 17.02 -23.78 0.09
N PRO A 145 18.30 -23.55 0.49
CA PRO A 145 19.42 -24.17 -0.19
C PRO A 145 19.17 -25.68 -0.21
N ALA A 146 19.17 -26.27 -1.41
CA ALA A 146 19.01 -27.70 -1.59
C ALA A 146 20.17 -28.42 -0.90
N PHE A 147 19.97 -28.84 0.34
CA PHE A 147 20.92 -29.69 1.04
C PHE A 147 20.84 -31.09 0.42
N GLY A 148 21.88 -31.47 -0.32
CA GLY A 148 22.14 -32.85 -0.69
C GLY A 148 22.05 -33.20 -2.18
N ALA A 149 23.02 -32.73 -2.97
CA ALA A 149 23.58 -33.54 -4.05
C ALA A 149 25.10 -33.39 -3.96
N GLY A 150 25.79 -34.47 -3.58
CA GLY A 150 27.25 -34.50 -3.48
C GLY A 150 27.94 -34.12 -4.80
N PRO A 151 29.26 -33.85 -4.77
CA PRO A 151 29.99 -33.34 -5.92
C PRO A 151 29.91 -34.33 -7.07
N ARG A 152 29.17 -33.96 -8.13
CA ARG A 152 29.19 -34.69 -9.39
C ARG A 152 30.44 -34.24 -10.14
N ALA A 153 31.29 -35.23 -10.48
CA ALA A 153 32.56 -35.04 -11.16
C ALA A 153 32.43 -34.16 -12.41
N ALA A 154 33.45 -33.33 -12.62
CA ALA A 154 33.58 -32.40 -13.73
C ALA A 154 33.54 -33.14 -15.08
N ASP A 155 32.74 -32.61 -16.01
CA ASP A 155 32.78 -32.96 -17.44
C ASP A 155 33.30 -31.73 -18.21
N PRO A 156 34.39 -31.84 -18.99
CA PRO A 156 34.95 -30.72 -19.71
C PRO A 156 34.42 -30.68 -21.15
N GLY A 157 33.73 -29.59 -21.53
CA GLY A 157 33.60 -29.22 -22.94
C GLY A 157 32.21 -28.75 -23.37
N GLY A 158 32.07 -27.43 -23.53
CA GLY A 158 30.96 -26.83 -24.27
C GLY A 158 31.07 -25.29 -24.25
N PRO A 159 30.99 -24.59 -25.40
CA PRO A 159 31.39 -23.18 -25.49
C PRO A 159 30.40 -22.27 -24.78
N VAL A 160 30.94 -21.30 -24.06
CA VAL A 160 30.21 -20.27 -23.31
C VAL A 160 29.66 -19.25 -24.31
N ALA A 161 28.39 -19.38 -24.68
CA ALA A 161 27.64 -18.33 -25.37
C ALA A 161 27.18 -17.29 -24.34
N GLY A 162 28.11 -16.41 -23.94
CA GLY A 162 27.82 -15.23 -23.12
C GLY A 162 27.13 -14.15 -23.94
N GLY A 163 25.80 -14.26 -24.09
CA GLY A 163 24.94 -13.18 -24.56
C GLY A 163 24.10 -12.63 -23.43
N ARG A 164 24.51 -11.53 -22.78
CA ARG A 164 23.60 -10.71 -21.97
C ARG A 164 22.53 -10.16 -22.93
N PRO A 165 21.23 -10.42 -22.74
CA PRO A 165 20.24 -9.66 -23.48
C PRO A 165 20.35 -8.20 -23.03
N ALA A 166 20.52 -7.32 -24.02
CA ALA A 166 20.49 -5.88 -23.82
C ALA A 166 19.18 -5.51 -23.12
N GLY A 167 19.29 -4.85 -21.96
CA GLY A 167 18.16 -4.37 -21.19
C GLY A 167 17.38 -3.32 -21.98
N GLY A 168 16.33 -3.75 -22.65
CA GLY A 168 15.30 -2.86 -23.17
C GLY A 168 14.61 -2.18 -21.99
N THR A 169 14.63 -0.85 -21.96
CA THR A 169 13.97 0.02 -21.00
C THR A 169 12.44 0.06 -21.22
N SER A 170 11.79 -1.10 -21.35
CA SER A 170 10.33 -1.16 -21.37
C SER A 170 9.82 -0.94 -19.96
N ILE A 171 9.02 0.11 -19.75
CA ILE A 171 8.31 0.29 -18.48
C ILE A 171 7.42 -0.95 -18.24
N PRO A 172 7.55 -1.64 -17.09
CA PRO A 172 6.72 -2.78 -16.74
C PRO A 172 5.23 -2.51 -16.93
N LEU A 173 4.50 -3.51 -17.43
CA LEU A 173 3.07 -3.40 -17.73
C LEU A 173 2.24 -2.94 -16.53
N ASP A 174 2.61 -3.36 -15.32
CA ASP A 174 1.94 -2.94 -14.08
C ASP A 174 2.07 -1.43 -13.85
N LEU A 175 3.27 -0.88 -14.04
CA LEU A 175 3.52 0.56 -13.91
C LEU A 175 2.76 1.34 -14.99
N LEU A 176 2.79 0.89 -16.25
CA LEU A 176 2.03 1.51 -17.34
C LEU A 176 0.51 1.54 -17.06
N CYS A 177 -0.03 0.49 -16.45
CA CYS A 177 -1.46 0.41 -16.18
C CYS A 177 -1.88 1.30 -14.99
N LEU A 178 -1.06 1.35 -13.94
CA LEU A 178 -1.42 1.97 -12.66
C LEU A 178 -1.08 3.46 -12.59
N VAL A 179 -0.06 3.94 -13.29
CA VAL A 179 0.35 5.35 -13.26
C VAL A 179 -0.81 6.30 -13.63
N PRO A 180 -1.58 6.08 -14.71
CA PRO A 180 -2.70 6.96 -15.03
C PRO A 180 -3.79 7.01 -13.95
N LEU A 181 -4.06 5.86 -13.30
CA LEU A 181 -5.02 5.79 -12.19
C LEU A 181 -4.47 6.54 -10.97
N SER A 182 -3.20 6.32 -10.62
CA SER A 182 -2.54 7.06 -9.54
C SER A 182 -2.56 8.57 -9.78
N LEU A 183 -2.26 9.04 -10.99
CA LEU A 183 -2.33 10.47 -11.34
C LEU A 183 -3.75 11.05 -11.25
N ALA A 184 -4.76 10.30 -11.71
CA ALA A 184 -6.15 10.72 -11.63
C ALA A 184 -6.64 10.88 -10.17
N LEU A 185 -6.17 9.99 -9.29
CA LEU A 185 -6.43 10.02 -7.85
C LEU A 185 -5.56 11.08 -7.14
N GLY A 186 -4.32 11.28 -7.60
CA GLY A 186 -3.29 12.11 -7.01
C GLY A 186 -3.60 13.61 -7.02
N ALA A 187 -4.55 14.09 -7.82
CA ALA A 187 -5.07 15.45 -7.71
C ALA A 187 -5.82 15.74 -6.38
N HIS A 188 -6.10 14.69 -5.59
CA HIS A 188 -6.70 14.76 -4.26
C HIS A 188 -5.74 14.34 -3.14
N HIS A 189 -4.51 14.01 -3.52
CA HIS A 189 -3.37 13.89 -2.63
C HIS A 189 -2.61 15.22 -2.67
N PRO A 190 -2.05 15.72 -1.57
CA PRO A 190 -0.95 16.66 -1.72
C PRO A 190 0.21 16.01 -2.51
N PRO A 191 0.96 16.79 -3.29
CA PRO A 191 2.09 16.25 -4.05
C PRO A 191 3.06 15.56 -3.10
N SER A 192 3.43 14.31 -3.41
CA SER A 192 4.62 13.70 -2.82
C SER A 192 5.83 14.51 -3.32
N PRO A 193 6.71 15.03 -2.46
CA PRO A 193 7.84 15.85 -2.89
C PRO A 193 8.91 15.05 -3.64
N HIS A 194 8.73 13.74 -3.80
CA HIS A 194 9.49 12.95 -4.77
C HIS A 194 8.91 13.12 -6.19
N GLY A 195 8.88 14.36 -6.65
CA GLY A 195 9.23 14.69 -8.03
C GLY A 195 10.74 14.57 -8.28
N GLY A 196 11.43 13.74 -7.51
CA GLY A 196 12.84 13.44 -7.66
C GLY A 196 13.02 12.53 -8.86
N SER A 197 13.86 12.95 -9.79
CA SER A 197 14.39 12.11 -10.86
C SER A 197 14.74 10.71 -10.31
N PRO A 198 14.42 9.60 -11.00
CA PRO A 198 14.56 8.22 -10.52
C PRO A 198 16.02 7.74 -10.32
N ALA A 199 16.96 8.67 -10.12
CA ALA A 199 18.38 8.48 -10.39
C ALA A 199 19.28 8.29 -9.15
N SER A 200 18.76 8.17 -7.91
CA SER A 200 19.66 8.01 -6.74
C SER A 200 19.28 6.97 -5.68
N ALA A 201 18.28 6.13 -5.93
CA ALA A 201 18.12 4.88 -5.18
C ALA A 201 18.72 3.74 -6.00
N ALA A 202 19.35 2.75 -5.37
CA ALA A 202 19.63 1.47 -6.04
C ALA A 202 18.36 1.02 -6.78
N PRO A 203 18.44 0.44 -8.00
CA PRO A 203 17.24 0.18 -8.78
C PRO A 203 16.37 -0.84 -8.04
N ALA A 204 15.37 -0.33 -7.31
CA ALA A 204 14.33 -1.16 -6.73
C ALA A 204 13.70 -1.96 -7.86
N SER A 205 13.54 -3.26 -7.65
CA SER A 205 12.94 -4.14 -8.65
C SER A 205 11.58 -3.60 -9.07
N ASP A 206 11.19 -3.88 -10.31
CA ASP A 206 9.91 -3.42 -10.85
C ASP A 206 8.71 -3.86 -10.00
N ARG A 207 8.84 -5.00 -9.31
CA ARG A 207 7.85 -5.53 -8.36
C ARG A 207 7.71 -4.64 -7.12
N ILE A 208 8.82 -4.16 -6.54
CA ILE A 208 8.79 -3.22 -5.42
C ILE A 208 8.11 -1.91 -5.85
N ARG A 209 8.45 -1.39 -7.04
CA ARG A 209 7.85 -0.17 -7.58
C ARG A 209 6.35 -0.30 -7.82
N ALA A 210 5.91 -1.43 -8.41
CA ALA A 210 4.50 -1.70 -8.64
C ALA A 210 3.73 -1.87 -7.32
N GLY A 211 4.32 -2.54 -6.32
CA GLY A 211 3.75 -2.67 -4.98
C GLY A 211 3.58 -1.31 -4.28
N ARG A 212 4.60 -0.44 -4.34
CA ARG A 212 4.51 0.94 -3.82
C ARG A 212 3.33 1.71 -4.43
N LEU A 213 3.22 1.64 -5.76
CA LEU A 213 2.17 2.33 -6.49
C LEU A 213 0.78 1.78 -6.15
N ALA A 214 0.66 0.47 -5.95
CA ALA A 214 -0.57 -0.17 -5.51
C ALA A 214 -1.01 0.33 -4.12
N VAL A 215 -0.08 0.40 -3.16
CA VAL A 215 -0.33 0.96 -1.81
C VAL A 215 -0.80 2.41 -1.92
N GLN A 216 -0.12 3.24 -2.70
CA GLN A 216 -0.50 4.65 -2.90
C GLN A 216 -1.92 4.81 -3.46
N ILE A 217 -2.29 3.98 -4.45
CA ILE A 217 -3.64 3.98 -5.01
C ILE A 217 -4.66 3.59 -3.94
N ARG A 218 -4.37 2.57 -3.14
CA ARG A 218 -5.28 2.09 -2.08
C ARG A 218 -5.43 3.10 -0.93
N ASP A 219 -4.36 3.72 -0.48
CA ASP A 219 -4.39 4.81 0.51
C ASP A 219 -5.28 5.96 0.03
N THR A 220 -5.12 6.36 -1.23
CA THR A 220 -5.95 7.41 -1.82
C THR A 220 -7.41 6.97 -1.97
N THR A 221 -7.64 5.70 -2.29
CA THR A 221 -8.97 5.11 -2.39
C THR A 221 -9.70 5.19 -1.05
N VAL A 222 -9.04 4.81 0.06
CA VAL A 222 -9.59 4.95 1.42
C VAL A 222 -9.93 6.41 1.71
N CYS A 223 -9.04 7.35 1.38
CA CYS A 223 -9.28 8.78 1.54
C CYS A 223 -10.48 9.31 0.73
N LEU A 224 -10.81 8.70 -0.41
CA LEU A 224 -11.92 9.16 -1.25
C LEU A 224 -13.29 8.68 -0.78
N ARG A 225 -13.36 7.64 0.06
CA ARG A 225 -14.63 7.06 0.56
C ARG A 225 -15.49 8.05 1.33
N ARG A 226 -14.90 9.07 1.94
CA ARG A 226 -15.60 10.16 2.63
C ARG A 226 -16.50 11.02 1.74
N TYR A 227 -16.36 10.89 0.41
CA TYR A 227 -17.16 11.66 -0.54
C TYR A 227 -18.32 10.87 -1.14
N VAL A 228 -18.44 9.57 -0.87
CA VAL A 228 -19.46 8.68 -1.45
C VAL A 228 -20.06 7.76 -0.38
N ASP A 229 -21.12 7.05 -0.74
CA ASP A 229 -21.80 6.13 0.16
C ASP A 229 -22.41 4.92 -0.54
N GLN A 230 -23.07 4.05 0.25
CA GLN A 230 -23.70 2.85 -0.26
C GLN A 230 -24.77 3.14 -1.33
N THR A 231 -25.41 4.31 -1.31
CA THR A 231 -26.40 4.70 -2.33
C THR A 231 -25.70 5.02 -3.66
N HIS A 232 -24.60 5.77 -3.63
CA HIS A 232 -23.78 6.04 -4.81
C HIS A 232 -23.22 4.74 -5.40
N TRP A 233 -22.68 3.86 -4.55
CA TRP A 233 -22.16 2.56 -4.96
C TRP A 233 -23.26 1.71 -5.60
N ALA A 234 -24.43 1.59 -4.95
CA ALA A 234 -25.52 0.77 -5.45
C ALA A 234 -26.09 1.29 -6.78
N ALA A 235 -26.17 2.62 -6.94
CA ALA A 235 -26.62 3.23 -8.18
C ALA A 235 -25.62 2.97 -9.33
N ALA A 236 -24.33 3.18 -9.10
CA ALA A 236 -23.28 2.88 -10.08
C ALA A 236 -23.27 1.39 -10.45
N ASN A 237 -23.39 0.51 -9.45
CA ASN A 237 -23.42 -0.94 -9.66
C ASN A 237 -24.62 -1.37 -10.52
N ARG A 238 -25.82 -0.85 -10.25
CA ARG A 238 -27.01 -1.14 -11.06
C ARG A 238 -26.85 -0.67 -12.50
N HIS A 239 -26.32 0.54 -12.70
CA HIS A 239 -26.09 1.09 -14.03
C HIS A 239 -25.12 0.22 -14.84
N LEU A 240 -24.00 -0.17 -14.23
CA LEU A 240 -22.99 -1.01 -14.88
C LEU A 240 -23.48 -2.45 -15.13
N ALA A 241 -24.27 -3.01 -14.22
CA ALA A 241 -24.90 -4.31 -14.43
C ALA A 241 -25.86 -4.27 -15.63
N ALA A 242 -26.66 -3.20 -15.76
CA ALA A 242 -27.53 -2.99 -16.92
C ALA A 242 -26.73 -2.81 -18.23
N ALA A 243 -25.53 -2.26 -18.16
CA ALA A 243 -24.58 -2.18 -19.27
C ALA A 243 -23.83 -3.50 -19.56
N GLY A 244 -24.23 -4.61 -18.93
CA GLY A 244 -23.71 -5.96 -19.21
C GLY A 244 -22.43 -6.34 -18.45
N PHE A 245 -22.01 -5.54 -17.46
CA PHE A 245 -20.89 -5.94 -16.58
C PHE A 245 -21.36 -7.00 -15.57
N SER A 246 -20.52 -8.00 -15.32
CA SER A 246 -20.80 -9.06 -14.33
C SER A 246 -19.53 -9.51 -13.59
N GLY A 247 -19.72 -10.19 -12.46
CA GLY A 247 -18.64 -10.77 -11.64
C GLY A 247 -17.52 -9.77 -11.33
N ASP A 248 -16.29 -10.23 -11.50
CA ASP A 248 -15.06 -9.47 -11.27
C ASP A 248 -14.92 -8.19 -12.12
N ARG A 249 -15.54 -8.17 -13.31
CA ARG A 249 -15.56 -6.98 -14.17
C ARG A 249 -16.52 -5.94 -13.62
N LEU A 250 -17.67 -6.36 -13.10
CA LEU A 250 -18.62 -5.47 -12.44
C LEU A 250 -18.03 -4.88 -11.17
N ALA A 251 -17.40 -5.70 -10.32
CA ALA A 251 -16.76 -5.21 -9.09
C ALA A 251 -15.71 -4.11 -9.39
N ALA A 252 -14.81 -4.38 -10.34
CA ALA A 252 -13.78 -3.40 -10.74
C ALA A 252 -14.38 -2.13 -11.38
N ALA A 253 -15.42 -2.27 -12.19
CA ALA A 253 -16.08 -1.13 -12.84
C ALA A 253 -16.87 -0.28 -11.83
N THR A 254 -17.57 -0.91 -10.88
CA THR A 254 -18.27 -0.22 -9.80
C THR A 254 -17.28 0.52 -8.91
N GLU A 255 -16.14 -0.10 -8.61
CA GLU A 255 -15.07 0.56 -7.85
C GLU A 255 -14.53 1.80 -8.57
N ALA A 256 -14.23 1.66 -9.86
CA ALA A 256 -13.80 2.77 -10.70
C ALA A 256 -14.88 3.88 -10.80
N ALA A 257 -16.16 3.53 -10.89
CA ALA A 257 -17.26 4.50 -10.99
C ALA A 257 -17.39 5.34 -9.71
N TRP A 258 -17.40 4.71 -8.53
CA TRP A 258 -17.50 5.49 -7.30
C TRP A 258 -16.24 6.33 -7.05
N MET A 259 -15.05 5.89 -7.47
CA MET A 259 -13.84 6.74 -7.43
C MET A 259 -14.03 8.02 -8.26
N ARG A 260 -14.61 7.91 -9.45
CA ARG A 260 -14.92 9.09 -10.30
C ARG A 260 -15.94 10.01 -9.64
N ILE A 261 -16.99 9.46 -9.04
CA ILE A 261 -18.01 10.22 -8.31
C ILE A 261 -17.35 10.97 -7.13
N ALA A 262 -16.54 10.27 -6.33
CA ALA A 262 -15.84 10.82 -5.18
C ALA A 262 -14.89 11.96 -5.57
N ILE A 263 -14.08 11.76 -6.61
CA ILE A 263 -13.21 12.79 -7.21
C ILE A 263 -14.04 14.00 -7.65
N GLY A 264 -15.13 13.78 -8.39
CA GLY A 264 -16.01 14.85 -8.85
C GLY A 264 -16.61 15.66 -7.70
N ARG A 265 -17.07 15.00 -6.64
CA ARG A 265 -17.62 15.64 -5.43
C ARG A 265 -16.55 16.43 -4.68
N ALA A 266 -15.36 15.86 -4.49
CA ALA A 266 -14.24 16.55 -3.88
C ALA A 266 -13.82 17.80 -4.67
N ARG A 267 -13.77 17.73 -6.01
CA ARG A 267 -13.47 18.89 -6.89
C ARG A 267 -14.50 20.00 -6.81
N ARG A 268 -15.76 19.65 -6.55
CA ARG A 268 -16.86 20.62 -6.35
C ARG A 268 -16.89 21.21 -4.93
N GLY A 269 -15.93 20.86 -4.07
CA GLY A 269 -15.88 21.35 -2.69
C GLY A 269 -16.97 20.76 -1.79
N VAL A 270 -17.58 19.63 -2.16
CA VAL A 270 -18.50 18.92 -1.26
C VAL A 270 -17.72 18.51 -0.02
N PRO A 271 -18.15 18.90 1.19
CA PRO A 271 -17.41 18.56 2.40
C PRO A 271 -17.37 17.04 2.59
N PRO A 272 -16.23 16.49 3.04
CA PRO A 272 -16.16 15.08 3.38
C PRO A 272 -17.10 14.78 4.55
N ALA A 273 -17.82 13.66 4.47
CA ALA A 273 -18.62 13.13 5.57
C ALA A 273 -17.89 11.95 6.23
N ALA A 274 -18.43 11.47 7.36
CA ALA A 274 -17.92 10.27 8.04
C ALA A 274 -17.73 9.11 7.04
N PRO A 275 -16.66 8.30 7.16
CA PRO A 275 -16.38 7.22 6.23
C PRO A 275 -17.54 6.23 6.21
N LYS A 276 -18.05 5.92 5.01
CA LYS A 276 -19.21 5.05 4.84
C LYS A 276 -18.79 3.67 4.33
N ARG A 277 -19.54 2.65 4.76
CA ARG A 277 -19.29 1.24 4.40
C ARG A 277 -19.48 1.08 2.90
N LEU A 278 -18.36 0.90 2.21
CA LEU A 278 -18.34 0.42 0.83
C LEU A 278 -17.71 -0.97 0.81
N PRO A 279 -18.13 -1.86 -0.11
CA PRO A 279 -17.41 -3.09 -0.36
C PRO A 279 -15.93 -2.79 -0.66
N THR A 280 -15.04 -3.53 0.00
CA THR A 280 -13.62 -3.49 -0.31
C THR A 280 -13.27 -4.65 -1.21
N HIS A 281 -12.70 -4.36 -2.37
CA HIS A 281 -12.17 -5.36 -3.28
C HIS A 281 -10.64 -5.33 -3.27
N GLY A 282 -10.02 -6.47 -3.54
CA GLY A 282 -8.58 -6.58 -3.63
C GLY A 282 -8.07 -8.00 -3.45
N GLY A 283 -6.74 -8.13 -3.43
CA GLY A 283 -6.04 -9.40 -3.30
C GLY A 283 -5.65 -9.76 -1.87
N THR A 284 -5.36 -11.04 -1.65
CA THR A 284 -4.70 -11.54 -0.44
C THR A 284 -3.20 -11.30 -0.46
N THR A 285 -2.60 -11.31 -1.65
CA THR A 285 -1.20 -10.95 -1.92
C THR A 285 -1.10 -9.64 -2.69
N MET A 286 0.07 -8.99 -2.66
CA MET A 286 0.29 -7.77 -3.44
C MET A 286 0.14 -8.01 -4.93
N ALA A 287 0.56 -9.18 -5.44
CA ALA A 287 0.38 -9.55 -6.84
C ALA A 287 -1.11 -9.63 -7.24
N GLU A 288 -1.95 -10.26 -6.42
CA GLU A 288 -3.41 -10.30 -6.63
C GLU A 288 -4.03 -8.90 -6.54
N ASP A 289 -3.55 -8.05 -5.62
CA ASP A 289 -4.07 -6.69 -5.47
C ASP A 289 -3.68 -5.80 -6.66
N ILE A 290 -2.46 -5.92 -7.17
CA ILE A 290 -2.02 -5.28 -8.42
C ILE A 290 -2.89 -5.73 -9.59
N ALA A 291 -3.19 -7.04 -9.71
CA ALA A 291 -4.07 -7.55 -10.76
C ALA A 291 -5.51 -7.01 -10.64
N CYS A 292 -6.02 -6.83 -9.42
CA CYS A 292 -7.29 -6.15 -9.15
C CYS A 292 -7.24 -4.68 -9.60
N LEU A 293 -6.22 -3.93 -9.18
CA LEU A 293 -6.03 -2.53 -9.53
C LEU A 293 -5.86 -2.30 -11.03
N ARG A 294 -5.26 -3.25 -11.77
CA ARG A 294 -5.19 -3.19 -13.23
C ARG A 294 -6.57 -3.24 -13.89
N ARG A 295 -7.47 -4.08 -13.38
CA ARG A 295 -8.87 -4.14 -13.87
C ARG A 295 -9.61 -2.85 -13.57
N ILE A 296 -9.43 -2.31 -12.36
CA ILE A 296 -10.01 -1.01 -11.96
C ILE A 296 -9.49 0.10 -12.86
N ALA A 297 -8.18 0.17 -13.10
CA ALA A 297 -7.56 1.17 -13.96
C ALA A 297 -8.05 1.10 -15.41
N ALA A 298 -8.24 -0.11 -15.94
CA ALA A 298 -8.84 -0.31 -17.25
C ALA A 298 -10.31 0.16 -17.30
N ALA A 299 -11.11 -0.22 -16.30
CA ALA A 299 -12.51 0.17 -16.21
C ALA A 299 -12.69 1.69 -16.03
N TYR A 300 -11.83 2.33 -15.23
CA TYR A 300 -11.84 3.78 -14.98
C TYR A 300 -11.76 4.64 -16.24
N ARG A 301 -11.11 4.12 -17.30
CA ARG A 301 -10.97 4.78 -18.60
C ARG A 301 -12.11 4.47 -19.59
N SER A 302 -13.03 3.57 -19.23
CA SER A 302 -14.09 3.13 -20.13
C SER A 302 -15.29 4.09 -20.14
N ALA A 303 -15.94 4.23 -21.30
CA ALA A 303 -17.13 5.07 -21.46
C ALA A 303 -18.29 4.63 -20.54
N PRO A 304 -18.64 3.33 -20.40
CA PRO A 304 -19.72 2.92 -19.51
C PRO A 304 -19.52 3.31 -18.04
N VAL A 305 -18.27 3.30 -17.56
CA VAL A 305 -17.94 3.75 -16.20
C VAL A 305 -18.04 5.26 -16.05
N ALA A 306 -17.67 6.02 -17.09
CA ALA A 306 -17.85 7.47 -17.08
C ALA A 306 -19.33 7.86 -17.09
N GLU A 307 -20.16 7.19 -17.90
CA GLU A 307 -21.60 7.36 -17.98
C GLU A 307 -22.29 7.00 -16.67
N ALA A 308 -21.95 5.84 -16.09
CA ALA A 308 -22.46 5.42 -14.79
C ALA A 308 -22.14 6.43 -13.68
N ALA A 309 -20.91 6.97 -13.66
CA ALA A 309 -20.51 7.98 -12.69
C ALA A 309 -21.24 9.32 -12.90
N ALA A 310 -21.56 9.69 -14.14
CA ALA A 310 -22.30 10.91 -14.44
C ALA A 310 -23.79 10.80 -14.09
N ALA A 311 -24.37 9.59 -14.21
CA ALA A 311 -25.78 9.33 -13.88
C ALA A 311 -26.06 9.32 -12.36
N VAL A 312 -25.03 9.31 -11.52
CA VAL A 312 -25.13 9.27 -10.06
C VAL A 312 -24.58 10.59 -9.50
N HIS A 313 -25.46 11.57 -9.29
CA HIS A 313 -25.12 12.89 -8.73
C HIS A 313 -25.21 12.93 -7.20
#